data_AF-A0A3B1ADW7-F1
#
_entry.id   AF-A0A3B1ADW7-F1
#
_cell.length_a   1.000
_cell.length_b   1.000
_cell.length_c   1.000
_cell.angle_alpha   90.00
_cell.angle_beta   90.00
_cell.angle_gamma   90.00
#
_symmetry.space_group_name_H-M   'P 1'
#
loop_
_entity.id
_entity.type
_entity.pdbx_description
1 polymer ?
#
loop_
_entity_poly.entity_id
_entity_poly.type
_entity_poly.pdbx_seq_one_letter_code
_entity_poly.pdbx_strand_id
1 'polypeptide(L)' 'MPNHEPKNCPRCQANFECKVGSILECQCSSVFLSVPERDYVGARYDDCLCVNCLEEMQTEFSIISHDRKIQQFLQH' A
#
# COMPACT_ATOMS: atom_id res chain seq x y z
N MET A 1 19.79 -13.75 -18.38
CA MET A 1 18.50 -13.03 -18.46
C MET A 1 18.05 -12.82 -17.02
N PRO A 2 17.79 -11.60 -16.54
CA PRO A 2 17.26 -11.45 -15.20
C PRO A 2 15.87 -12.10 -15.20
N ASN A 3 15.71 -13.13 -14.38
CA ASN A 3 14.45 -13.82 -14.20
C ASN A 3 13.56 -12.86 -13.39
N HIS A 4 12.84 -11.98 -14.07
CA HIS A 4 11.90 -11.07 -13.43
C HIS A 4 10.72 -11.91 -12.97
N GLU A 5 10.73 -12.29 -11.69
CA GLU A 5 9.67 -13.12 -11.11
C GLU A 5 8.39 -12.27 -11.01
N PRO A 6 7.36 -12.53 -11.83
CA PRO A 6 6.09 -11.83 -11.68
C PRO A 6 5.53 -12.18 -10.29
N LYS A 7 5.28 -11.15 -9.47
CA LYS A 7 4.60 -11.34 -8.19
C LYS A 7 3.10 -11.14 -8.36
N ASN A 8 2.34 -11.89 -7.58
CA ASN A 8 0.90 -11.71 -7.49
C ASN A 8 0.60 -10.86 -6.26
N CYS A 9 -0.18 -9.79 -6.46
CA CYS A 9 -0.61 -8.96 -5.35
C CYS A 9 -1.50 -9.80 -4.40
N PRO A 10 -1.17 -9.94 -3.11
CA PRO A 10 -1.96 -10.75 -2.19
C PRO A 10 -3.39 -10.22 -1.99
N ARG A 11 -3.62 -8.92 -2.22
CA ARG A 11 -4.95 -8.28 -2.12
C ARG A 11 -5.85 -8.57 -3.31
N CYS A 12 -5.39 -8.29 -4.53
CA CYS A 12 -6.24 -8.38 -5.74
C CYS A 12 -5.89 -9.54 -6.68
N GLN A 13 -4.85 -10.30 -6.37
CA GLN A 13 -4.31 -11.41 -7.18
C GLN A 13 -3.82 -11.01 -8.58
N ALA A 14 -3.75 -9.72 -8.89
CA ALA A 14 -3.18 -9.24 -10.14
C ALA A 14 -1.66 -9.41 -10.16
N ASN A 15 -1.13 -9.82 -11.31
CA ASN A 15 0.30 -9.85 -11.55
C ASN A 15 0.84 -8.42 -11.61
N PHE A 16 1.95 -8.17 -10.94
CA PHE A 16 2.66 -6.90 -11.01
C PHE A 16 4.17 -7.12 -11.00
N GLU A 17 4.89 -6.12 -11.50
CA GLU A 17 6.34 -6.15 -11.51
C GLU A 17 6.88 -5.67 -10.16
N CYS A 18 7.35 -6.60 -9.34
CA CYS A 18 8.05 -6.32 -8.10
C CYS A 18 9.57 -6.37 -8.35
N LYS A 19 10.22 -5.21 -8.35
CA LYS A 19 11.68 -5.09 -8.48
C LYS A 19 12.31 -4.68 -7.15
N VAL A 20 12.16 -5.49 -6.11
CA VAL A 20 12.72 -5.16 -4.78
C VAL A 20 14.24 -4.92 -4.81
N GLY A 21 14.98 -5.63 -5.68
CA GLY A 21 16.42 -5.42 -5.90
C GLY A 21 16.78 -4.12 -6.63
N SER A 22 15.81 -3.51 -7.32
CA SER A 22 15.90 -2.19 -7.96
C SER A 22 14.67 -1.38 -7.58
N ILE A 23 14.52 -1.05 -6.29
CA ILE A 23 13.28 -0.49 -5.73
C ILE A 23 12.77 0.74 -6.49
N LEU A 24 13.67 1.55 -7.06
CA LEU A 24 13.33 2.72 -7.87
C LEU A 24 12.55 2.36 -9.15
N GLU A 25 12.76 1.18 -9.69
CA GLU A 25 12.09 0.65 -10.88
C GLU A 25 10.83 -0.17 -10.55
N CYS A 26 10.52 -0.37 -9.26
CA CYS A 26 9.34 -1.13 -8.85
C CYS A 26 8.07 -0.31 -9.10
N GLN A 27 6.98 -0.94 -9.55
CA GLN A 27 5.70 -0.23 -9.75
C GLN A 27 5.17 0.42 -8.46
N CYS A 28 5.54 -0.09 -7.28
CA CYS A 28 5.16 0.51 -6.01
C CYS A 28 5.89 1.82 -5.71
N SER A 29 7.00 2.14 -6.39
CA SER A 29 7.85 3.29 -6.09
C SER A 29 7.19 4.63 -6.43
N SER A 30 6.18 4.62 -7.30
CA SER A 30 5.38 5.80 -7.65
C SER A 30 4.40 6.20 -6.54
N VAL A 31 4.12 5.32 -5.58
CA VAL A 31 3.16 5.58 -4.49
C VAL A 31 3.92 6.04 -3.24
N PHE A 32 3.71 7.30 -2.87
CA PHE A 32 4.25 7.83 -1.62
C PHE A 32 3.30 7.53 -0.47
N LEU A 33 3.70 6.65 0.44
CA LEU A 33 3.00 6.41 1.71
C LEU A 33 3.74 7.14 2.84
N SER A 34 3.01 7.82 3.71
CA SER A 34 3.49 8.32 4.99
C SER A 34 3.78 7.17 5.97
N VAL A 35 4.46 7.45 7.08
CA VAL A 35 4.72 6.44 8.13
C VAL A 35 3.45 5.72 8.58
N PRO A 36 2.37 6.42 9.01
CA PRO A 36 1.18 5.73 9.50
C PRO A 36 0.43 4.96 8.40
N GLU A 37 0.50 5.41 7.14
CA GLU A 37 -0.05 4.65 6.01
C GLU A 37 0.74 3.37 5.75
N ARG A 38 2.08 3.41 5.84
CA ARG A 38 2.93 2.21 5.75
C ARG A 38 2.63 1.24 6.88
N ASP A 39 2.49 1.72 8.11
CA ASP A 39 2.12 0.88 9.25
C ASP A 39 0.72 0.26 9.04
N TYR A 40 -0.23 1.02 8.51
CA TYR A 40 -1.57 0.54 8.17
C TYR A 40 -1.54 -0.60 7.14
N VAL A 41 -0.70 -0.47 6.10
CA VAL A 41 -0.49 -1.50 5.08
C VAL A 41 0.23 -2.71 5.67
N GLY A 42 1.35 -2.51 6.36
CA GLY A 42 2.18 -3.59 6.91
C GLY A 42 1.49 -4.40 8.02
N ALA A 43 0.50 -3.83 8.70
CA ALA A 43 -0.34 -4.56 9.64
C ALA A 43 -1.36 -5.52 8.97
N ARG A 44 -1.56 -5.43 7.65
CA ARG A 44 -2.56 -6.20 6.89
C ARG A 44 -1.97 -7.14 5.86
N TYR A 45 -0.79 -6.82 5.34
CA TYR A 45 -0.15 -7.56 4.26
C TYR A 45 1.35 -7.71 4.55
N ASP A 46 1.82 -8.97 4.57
CA ASP A 46 3.23 -9.32 4.79
C ASP A 46 4.06 -9.35 3.48
N ASP A 47 3.45 -9.02 2.34
CA ASP A 47 4.12 -8.99 1.04
C ASP A 47 3.73 -7.73 0.22
N CYS A 48 4.47 -7.47 -0.84
CA CYS A 48 4.29 -6.33 -1.73
C CYS A 48 2.90 -6.32 -2.37
N LEU A 49 2.27 -5.14 -2.37
CA LEU A 49 1.03 -4.87 -3.10
C LEU A 49 1.35 -4.20 -4.44
N CYS A 50 0.47 -4.38 -5.43
CA CYS A 50 0.53 -3.62 -6.67
C CYS A 50 0.19 -2.14 -6.44
N VAL A 51 0.56 -1.29 -7.41
CA VAL A 51 0.32 0.17 -7.37
C VAL A 51 -1.14 0.52 -7.06
N ASN A 52 -2.10 -0.08 -7.77
CA ASN A 52 -3.53 0.18 -7.58
C ASN A 52 -3.96 -0.11 -6.14
N CYS A 53 -3.53 -1.26 -5.58
CA CYS A 53 -3.87 -1.63 -4.22
C CYS A 53 -3.22 -0.71 -3.18
N LEU A 54 -2.02 -0.18 -3.44
CA LEU A 54 -1.40 0.80 -2.55
C LEU A 54 -2.15 2.14 -2.55
N GLU A 55 -2.63 2.59 -3.71
CA GLU A 55 -3.47 3.80 -3.83
C GLU A 55 -4.84 3.63 -3.16
N GLU A 56 -5.46 2.45 -3.30
CA GLU A 56 -6.68 2.11 -2.56
C GLU A 56 -6.45 2.13 -1.04
N MET A 57 -5.35 1.55 -0.57
CA MET A 57 -4.98 1.53 0.86
C MET A 57 -4.74 2.95 1.41
N GLN A 58 -4.12 3.82 0.62
CA GLN A 58 -3.95 5.23 0.97
C GLN A 58 -5.31 5.93 1.11
N THR A 59 -6.22 5.67 0.18
CA THR A 59 -7.58 6.23 0.21
C THR A 59 -8.36 5.73 1.43
N GLU A 60 -8.32 4.42 1.70
CA GLU A 60 -8.95 3.81 2.88
C GLU A 60 -8.41 4.43 4.18
N PHE A 61 -7.08 4.53 4.32
CA PHE A 61 -6.46 5.13 5.50
C PHE A 61 -6.90 6.59 5.68
N SER A 62 -6.96 7.36 4.59
CA SER A 62 -7.46 8.73 4.61
C SER A 62 -8.89 8.76 5.17
N ILE A 63 -9.82 7.96 4.64
CA ILE A 63 -11.22 7.93 5.11
C ILE A 63 -11.30 7.58 6.60
N ILE A 64 -10.61 6.52 7.03
CA ILE A 64 -10.61 6.06 8.43
C ILE A 64 -10.01 7.12 9.37
N SER A 65 -8.91 7.75 8.96
CA SER A 65 -8.24 8.76 9.78
C SER A 65 -9.07 10.04 9.93
N HIS A 66 -9.86 10.41 8.92
CA HIS A 66 -10.82 11.52 9.01
C HIS A 66 -11.99 11.17 9.93
N ASP A 67 -12.59 9.99 9.77
CA ASP A 67 -13.69 9.54 10.65
C ASP A 67 -13.27 9.52 12.12
N ARG A 68 -12.08 8.99 12.43
CA ARG A 68 -11.55 8.96 13.80
C ARG A 68 -11.41 10.35 14.41
N LYS A 69 -10.97 11.34 13.63
CA LYS A 69 -10.86 12.74 14.10
C LYS A 69 -12.23 13.35 14.38
N ILE A 70 -13.22 13.05 13.54
CA ILE A 70 -14.61 13.48 13.75
C ILE A 70 -15.17 12.85 15.03
N GLN A 71 -15.03 11.54 15.20
CA GLN A 71 -15.49 10.84 16.41
C GLN A 71 -14.82 11.39 17.68
N GLN A 72 -13.51 11.65 17.62
CA GLN A 72 -12.78 12.24 18.75
C GLN A 72 -13.28 13.64 19.12
N PHE A 73 -13.71 14.43 18.13
CA PHE A 73 -14.27 15.76 18.34
C PHE A 73 -15.69 15.72 18.89
N LEU A 74 -16.53 14.77 18.45
CA LEU A 74 -17.92 14.60 18.91
C LEU A 74 -18.03 14.05 20.35
N GLN A 75 -16.93 13.59 20.94
CA GLN A 75 -16.87 13.10 22.33
C GLN A 75 -16.59 14.20 23.37
N HIS A 76 -16.52 15.48 22.95
CA HIS A 76 -16.45 16.67 23.81
C HIS A 76 -17.67 17.56 23.58
#